data_AF-A0A8B8PW02-F1
#
_entry.id   AF-A0A8B8PW02-F1
#
_cell.length_a   1.000
_cell.length_b   1.000
_cell.length_c   1.000
_cell.angle_alpha   90.00
_cell.angle_beta   90.00
_cell.angle_gamma   90.00
#
_symmetry.space_group_name_H-M   'P 1'
#
loop_
_entity.id
_entity.type
_entity.pdbx_description
1 polymer ?
#
loop_
_entity_poly.entity_id
_entity_poly.type
_entity_poly.pdbx_seq_one_letter_code
_entity_poly.pdbx_strand_id
1 'polypeptide(L)'
;MAISEAGSSSDVAPASRGEYHVFLNFRGKDTRYGFTDFIYDSLTNAGVRVFRDEEELPYGEVIREELHQAIKSTIIYIPIFSQTYASSKWCLRELTLMVDYLSESEGQKSILPIFFLVEPDDVKPKRPLYEADFKKHEEDCPDQVEVWKRALGKVDERKGWVVGEKTSQSVIVQSVVEEVLKKLKIKQKRVTEYLVGLDDRINELTEFLDVNHDDVRLIVIYGMGGIGKTTIAKVVFNKLWSHFGKCCSFLEGIRELPKERMVSLQKKLISDISGSGLAEIIHDSDYGMMRIEETLRDKKVLVVLDDVDKKAPIEYLIGKFKLKQGSRIIITTRERESDIMQVEGLTDKIKWYEMQMMDDRLALRLFCLHAFGKDDPSDDYRKLSREVVSLMGGLPLAMEVVGSLLKDKKKKIMGREVGRVKGST
;
A
#
# COMPACT_ATOMS: atom_id res chain seq x y z
N MET A 1 18.49 -3.92 -55.38
CA MET A 1 18.98 -5.09 -54.60
C MET A 1 20.29 -4.67 -53.96
N ALA A 2 20.48 -4.65 -52.65
CA ALA A 2 19.69 -5.08 -51.51
C ALA A 2 19.99 -4.11 -50.35
N ILE A 3 18.97 -3.79 -49.57
CA ILE A 3 19.07 -3.03 -48.32
C ILE A 3 19.31 -4.06 -47.22
N SER A 4 20.36 -3.84 -46.44
CA SER A 4 20.71 -4.63 -45.26
C SER A 4 19.75 -4.30 -44.11
N GLU A 5 18.84 -5.21 -43.78
CA GLU A 5 18.10 -5.16 -42.52
C GLU A 5 18.95 -5.79 -41.40
N ALA A 6 19.34 -4.96 -40.43
CA ALA A 6 19.86 -5.44 -39.15
C ALA A 6 18.66 -5.72 -38.22
N GLY A 7 18.33 -6.99 -38.06
CA GLY A 7 17.37 -7.45 -37.06
C GLY A 7 17.93 -7.26 -35.65
N SER A 8 17.37 -6.29 -34.92
CA SER A 8 17.56 -6.18 -33.47
C SER A 8 16.63 -7.16 -32.78
N SER A 9 17.15 -8.37 -32.50
CA SER A 9 16.50 -9.32 -31.59
C SER A 9 16.61 -8.78 -30.17
N SER A 10 15.59 -8.04 -29.74
CA SER A 10 15.39 -7.76 -28.33
C SER A 10 14.66 -8.96 -27.72
N ASP A 11 15.44 -9.92 -27.23
CA ASP A 11 14.95 -10.95 -26.30
C ASP A 11 14.52 -10.26 -25.00
N VAL A 12 13.33 -9.68 -25.02
CA VAL A 12 12.58 -9.36 -23.81
C VAL A 12 12.15 -10.71 -23.25
N ALA A 13 12.93 -11.21 -22.29
CA ALA A 13 12.51 -12.33 -21.46
C ALA A 13 11.06 -12.07 -21.01
N PRO A 14 10.12 -13.00 -21.22
CA PRO A 14 8.75 -12.80 -20.81
C PRO A 14 8.75 -12.57 -19.31
N ALA A 15 8.21 -11.43 -18.87
CA ALA A 15 7.91 -11.19 -17.47
C ALA A 15 7.23 -12.44 -16.92
N SER A 16 7.74 -12.98 -15.82
CA SER A 16 7.15 -14.12 -15.13
C SER A 16 5.63 -13.94 -15.09
N ARG A 17 4.86 -14.82 -15.76
CA ARG A 17 3.39 -14.81 -15.73
C ARG A 17 2.97 -14.76 -14.26
N GLY A 18 2.42 -13.61 -13.88
CA GLY A 18 2.64 -13.05 -12.54
C GLY A 18 1.78 -13.65 -11.44
N GLU A 19 2.38 -13.74 -10.25
CA GLU A 19 1.70 -14.10 -9.00
C GLU A 19 0.43 -13.27 -8.77
N TYR A 20 -0.67 -13.90 -8.37
CA TYR A 20 -1.90 -13.18 -8.03
C TYR A 20 -1.85 -12.67 -6.59
N HIS A 21 -2.48 -11.52 -6.31
CA HIS A 21 -2.60 -11.02 -4.95
C HIS A 21 -3.82 -11.61 -4.23
N VAL A 22 -4.93 -11.76 -4.96
CA VAL A 22 -6.21 -12.26 -4.45
C VAL A 22 -6.71 -13.41 -5.31
N PHE A 23 -7.29 -14.42 -4.68
CA PHE A 23 -8.02 -15.51 -5.36
C PHE A 23 -9.48 -15.51 -4.89
N LEU A 24 -10.40 -15.38 -5.85
CA LEU A 24 -11.84 -15.44 -5.59
C LEU A 24 -12.34 -16.87 -5.79
N ASN A 25 -12.89 -17.46 -4.74
CA ASN A 25 -13.49 -18.78 -4.76
C ASN A 25 -15.00 -18.64 -4.53
N PHE A 26 -15.81 -19.03 -5.52
CA PHE A 26 -17.24 -18.71 -5.50
C PHE A 26 -18.02 -19.68 -6.38
N ARG A 27 -19.33 -19.74 -6.16
CA ARG A 27 -20.24 -20.48 -7.02
C ARG A 27 -20.59 -19.64 -8.25
N GLY A 28 -20.07 -20.03 -9.41
CA GLY A 28 -20.28 -19.30 -10.67
C GLY A 28 -21.75 -19.00 -10.98
N LYS A 29 -22.64 -19.99 -10.81
CA LYS A 29 -24.09 -19.81 -11.05
C LYS A 29 -24.76 -18.81 -10.12
N ASP A 30 -24.22 -18.57 -8.94
CA ASP A 30 -24.89 -17.77 -7.91
C ASP A 30 -24.47 -16.30 -7.98
N THR A 31 -23.18 -16.02 -8.17
CA THR A 31 -22.63 -14.67 -7.93
C THR A 31 -21.76 -14.11 -9.04
N ARG A 32 -21.45 -14.88 -10.09
CA ARG A 32 -20.43 -14.50 -11.09
C ARG A 32 -20.65 -13.13 -11.71
N TYR A 33 -21.80 -12.93 -12.37
CA TYR A 33 -22.15 -11.70 -13.09
C TYR A 33 -22.89 -10.70 -12.19
N GLY A 34 -22.78 -10.87 -10.87
CA GLY A 34 -23.37 -10.01 -9.86
C GLY A 34 -22.32 -9.62 -8.84
N PHE A 35 -22.53 -10.01 -7.58
CA PHE A 35 -21.68 -9.61 -6.47
C PHE A 35 -20.18 -9.90 -6.67
N THR A 36 -19.82 -11.05 -7.24
CA THR A 36 -18.41 -11.40 -7.50
C THR A 36 -17.79 -10.53 -8.58
N ASP A 37 -18.54 -10.16 -9.62
CA ASP A 37 -18.09 -9.24 -10.68
C ASP A 37 -17.70 -7.89 -10.09
N PHE A 38 -18.57 -7.33 -9.24
CA PHE A 38 -18.33 -6.06 -8.58
C PHE A 38 -17.11 -6.07 -7.66
N ILE A 39 -16.86 -7.18 -6.93
CA ILE A 39 -15.64 -7.34 -6.14
C ILE A 39 -14.41 -7.37 -7.05
N TYR A 40 -14.45 -8.20 -8.10
CA TYR A 40 -13.34 -8.35 -9.04
C TYR A 40 -12.96 -7.01 -9.68
N ASP A 41 -13.94 -6.29 -10.20
CA ASP A 41 -13.72 -4.99 -10.83
C ASP A 41 -13.21 -3.95 -9.82
N SER A 42 -13.79 -3.90 -8.62
CA SER A 42 -13.38 -2.93 -7.61
C SER A 42 -11.96 -3.16 -7.11
N LEU A 43 -11.55 -4.42 -6.95
CA LEU A 43 -10.18 -4.80 -6.60
C LEU A 43 -9.19 -4.49 -7.74
N THR A 44 -9.55 -4.85 -8.97
CA THR A 44 -8.71 -4.61 -10.17
C THR A 44 -8.50 -3.10 -10.39
N ASN A 45 -9.57 -2.31 -10.27
CA ASN A 45 -9.51 -0.84 -10.34
C ASN A 45 -8.69 -0.22 -9.20
N ALA A 46 -8.52 -0.94 -8.08
CA ALA A 46 -7.64 -0.54 -6.99
C ALA A 46 -6.18 -0.99 -7.17
N GLY A 47 -5.83 -1.59 -8.33
CA GLY A 47 -4.49 -2.08 -8.66
C GLY A 47 -4.16 -3.45 -8.08
N VAL A 48 -5.16 -4.21 -7.63
CA VAL A 48 -4.99 -5.58 -7.12
C VAL A 48 -5.01 -6.56 -8.29
N ARG A 49 -4.01 -7.45 -8.38
CA ARG A 49 -4.04 -8.58 -9.32
C ARG A 49 -4.94 -9.68 -8.76
N VAL A 50 -6.12 -9.84 -9.33
CA VAL A 50 -7.12 -10.80 -8.85
C VAL A 50 -7.20 -11.99 -9.80
N PHE A 51 -7.07 -13.21 -9.26
CA PHE A 51 -7.49 -14.41 -9.95
C PHE A 51 -8.98 -14.60 -9.72
N ARG A 52 -9.74 -14.54 -10.80
CA ARG A 52 -11.17 -14.88 -10.83
C ARG A 52 -11.31 -16.06 -11.76
N ASP A 53 -11.75 -17.18 -11.22
CA ASP A 53 -11.94 -18.39 -12.01
C ASP A 53 -12.91 -18.14 -13.18
N GLU A 54 -12.46 -18.48 -14.39
CA GLU A 54 -13.22 -18.38 -15.63
C GLU A 54 -13.87 -19.72 -15.96
N GLU A 55 -15.19 -19.74 -15.76
CA GLU A 55 -16.15 -20.77 -16.18
C GLU A 55 -16.06 -22.13 -15.47
N GLU A 56 -17.24 -22.70 -15.21
CA GLU A 56 -17.38 -24.12 -14.84
C GLU A 56 -16.83 -24.93 -16.02
N LEU A 57 -15.52 -25.19 -16.02
CA LEU A 57 -14.86 -25.87 -17.13
C LEU A 57 -15.44 -27.28 -17.29
N PRO A 58 -15.83 -27.69 -18.51
CA PRO A 58 -16.31 -29.04 -18.75
C PRO A 58 -15.19 -30.07 -18.59
N TYR A 59 -15.48 -31.09 -17.78
CA TYR A 59 -14.86 -32.43 -17.71
C TYR A 59 -13.33 -32.56 -17.65
N GLY A 60 -12.86 -32.93 -16.46
CA GLY A 60 -11.53 -33.49 -16.16
C GLY A 60 -11.25 -33.37 -14.67
N GLU A 61 -11.15 -34.49 -13.95
CA GLU A 61 -11.13 -34.55 -12.47
C GLU A 61 -9.87 -33.98 -11.79
N VAL A 62 -8.99 -33.32 -12.54
CA VAL A 62 -7.69 -32.81 -12.08
C VAL A 62 -7.73 -31.28 -12.01
N ILE A 63 -7.26 -30.73 -10.88
CA ILE A 63 -7.02 -29.29 -10.72
C ILE A 63 -6.04 -28.90 -11.80
N ARG A 64 -6.44 -28.03 -12.73
CA ARG A 64 -5.51 -27.50 -13.73
C ARG A 64 -4.27 -27.03 -12.98
N GLU A 65 -3.09 -27.46 -13.42
CA GLU A 65 -1.82 -27.11 -12.78
C GLU A 65 -1.72 -25.58 -12.57
N GLU A 66 -2.24 -24.82 -13.52
CA GLU A 66 -2.37 -23.35 -13.47
C GLU A 66 -3.24 -22.85 -12.30
N LEU A 67 -4.39 -23.48 -12.03
CA LEU A 67 -5.29 -23.15 -10.93
C LEU A 67 -4.64 -23.44 -9.58
N HIS A 68 -4.02 -24.62 -9.46
CA HIS A 68 -3.27 -24.99 -8.27
C HIS A 68 -2.11 -24.02 -8.00
N GLN A 69 -1.36 -23.65 -9.03
CA GLN A 69 -0.29 -22.64 -8.93
C GLN A 69 -0.83 -21.25 -8.58
N ALA A 70 -1.99 -20.85 -9.12
CA ALA A 70 -2.64 -19.60 -8.76
C ALA A 70 -3.03 -19.56 -7.28
N ILE A 71 -3.65 -20.63 -6.76
CA ILE A 71 -3.98 -20.74 -5.33
C ILE A 71 -2.68 -20.72 -4.51
N LYS A 72 -1.67 -21.51 -4.89
CA LYS A 72 -0.39 -21.59 -4.16
C LYS A 72 0.37 -20.26 -4.12
N SER A 73 0.36 -19.47 -5.19
CA SER A 73 1.06 -18.17 -5.25
C SER A 73 0.28 -17.02 -4.63
N THR A 74 -1.03 -17.17 -4.43
CA THR A 74 -1.89 -16.11 -3.89
C THR A 74 -1.64 -15.80 -2.41
N ILE A 75 -1.72 -14.51 -2.05
CA ILE A 75 -1.54 -14.05 -0.66
C ILE A 75 -2.89 -14.00 0.10
N ILE A 76 -3.98 -13.62 -0.57
CA ILE A 76 -5.30 -13.45 0.05
C ILE A 76 -6.36 -14.28 -0.66
N TYR A 77 -7.05 -15.13 0.10
CA TYR A 77 -8.17 -15.93 -0.36
C TYR A 77 -9.50 -15.28 0.02
N ILE A 78 -10.46 -15.21 -0.90
CA ILE A 78 -11.81 -14.70 -0.63
C ILE A 78 -12.83 -15.77 -1.06
N PRO A 79 -13.23 -16.69 -0.16
CA PRO A 79 -14.37 -17.56 -0.40
C PRO A 79 -15.67 -16.75 -0.26
N ILE A 80 -16.52 -16.82 -1.29
CA ILE A 80 -17.86 -16.23 -1.32
C ILE A 80 -18.85 -17.39 -1.23
N PHE A 81 -19.29 -17.68 -0.01
CA PHE A 81 -20.29 -18.72 0.27
C PHE A 81 -21.67 -18.25 -0.13
N SER A 82 -22.43 -19.12 -0.80
CA SER A 82 -23.78 -18.88 -1.29
C SER A 82 -24.65 -20.11 -1.05
N GLN A 83 -25.96 -20.00 -1.29
CA GLN A 83 -26.91 -21.09 -1.03
C GLN A 83 -26.53 -22.40 -1.71
N THR A 84 -25.98 -22.37 -2.93
CA THR A 84 -25.62 -23.60 -3.67
C THR A 84 -24.11 -23.81 -3.78
N TYR A 85 -23.31 -23.13 -2.96
CA TYR A 85 -21.85 -23.24 -3.01
C TYR A 85 -21.35 -24.69 -2.88
N ALA A 86 -21.87 -25.45 -1.91
CA ALA A 86 -21.45 -26.84 -1.68
C ALA A 86 -21.92 -27.81 -2.76
N SER A 87 -22.86 -27.45 -3.63
CA SER A 87 -23.25 -28.27 -4.79
C SER A 87 -22.09 -28.46 -5.79
N SER A 88 -21.07 -27.59 -5.74
CA SER A 88 -19.89 -27.63 -6.59
C SER A 88 -18.71 -28.33 -5.91
N LYS A 89 -18.35 -29.53 -6.41
CA LYS A 89 -17.10 -30.21 -6.03
C LYS A 89 -15.87 -29.33 -6.25
N TRP A 90 -15.90 -28.49 -7.30
CA TRP A 90 -14.81 -27.56 -7.61
C TRP A 90 -14.60 -26.53 -6.52
N CYS A 91 -15.68 -25.86 -6.09
CA CYS A 91 -15.58 -24.83 -5.05
C CYS A 91 -15.02 -25.42 -3.74
N LEU A 92 -15.44 -26.65 -3.37
CA LEU A 92 -14.98 -27.35 -2.18
C LEU A 92 -13.52 -27.82 -2.27
N ARG A 93 -13.07 -28.27 -3.44
CA ARG A 93 -11.66 -28.64 -3.70
C ARG A 93 -10.74 -27.43 -3.59
N GLU A 94 -11.11 -26.32 -4.22
CA GLU A 94 -10.38 -25.05 -4.10
C GLU A 94 -10.31 -24.57 -2.65
N LEU A 95 -11.43 -24.61 -1.93
CA LEU A 95 -11.48 -24.25 -0.50
C LEU A 95 -10.50 -25.05 0.33
N THR A 96 -10.41 -26.36 0.07
CA THR A 96 -9.47 -27.24 0.75
C THR A 96 -8.04 -26.80 0.49
N LEU A 97 -7.66 -26.59 -0.77
CA LEU A 97 -6.32 -26.09 -1.10
C LEU A 97 -6.01 -24.74 -0.44
N MET A 98 -6.96 -23.80 -0.47
CA MET A 98 -6.78 -22.49 0.18
C MET A 98 -6.49 -22.65 1.68
N VAL A 99 -7.20 -23.54 2.36
CA VAL A 99 -7.04 -23.82 3.79
C VAL A 99 -5.72 -24.54 4.09
N ASP A 100 -5.28 -25.45 3.23
CA ASP A 100 -4.01 -26.15 3.37
C ASP A 100 -2.85 -25.17 3.23
N TYR A 101 -2.81 -24.39 2.14
CA TYR A 101 -1.78 -23.36 1.95
C TYR A 101 -1.80 -22.26 3.00
N LEU A 102 -2.99 -21.90 3.49
CA LEU A 102 -3.11 -20.97 4.62
C LEU A 102 -2.41 -21.54 5.86
N SER A 103 -2.59 -22.82 6.14
CA SER A 103 -1.99 -23.51 7.30
C SER A 103 -0.46 -23.63 7.17
N GLU A 104 0.05 -23.79 5.95
CA GLU A 104 1.50 -23.88 5.66
C GLU A 104 2.23 -22.53 5.66
N SER A 105 1.50 -21.41 5.59
CA SER A 105 2.09 -20.10 5.28
C SER A 105 2.74 -19.34 6.45
N GLU A 106 2.77 -19.91 7.66
CA GLU A 106 3.26 -19.22 8.87
C GLU A 106 2.68 -17.80 9.07
N GLY A 107 1.43 -17.58 8.67
CA GLY A 107 0.73 -16.29 8.79
C GLY A 107 0.97 -15.30 7.65
N GLN A 108 1.69 -15.69 6.60
CA GLN A 108 1.90 -14.86 5.41
C GLN A 108 0.63 -14.75 4.54
N LYS A 109 -0.23 -15.76 4.56
CA LYS A 109 -1.49 -15.76 3.81
C LYS A 109 -2.68 -15.40 4.70
N SER A 110 -3.75 -14.92 4.09
CA SER A 110 -5.01 -14.57 4.76
C SER A 110 -6.19 -15.14 4.01
N ILE A 111 -7.27 -15.45 4.74
CA ILE A 111 -8.57 -15.78 4.16
C ILE A 111 -9.63 -14.83 4.72
N LEU A 112 -10.48 -14.31 3.85
CA LEU A 112 -11.46 -13.26 4.10
C LEU A 112 -12.84 -13.76 3.62
N PRO A 113 -13.62 -14.45 4.46
CA PRO A 113 -14.87 -15.06 4.03
C PRO A 113 -15.98 -14.02 3.82
N ILE A 114 -16.81 -14.26 2.80
CA ILE A 114 -18.04 -13.51 2.53
C ILE A 114 -19.20 -14.49 2.47
N PHE A 115 -20.27 -14.18 3.19
CA PHE A 115 -21.50 -14.97 3.29
C PHE A 115 -22.60 -14.26 2.50
N PHE A 116 -22.83 -14.70 1.26
CA PHE A 116 -23.77 -14.09 0.32
C PHE A 116 -25.14 -14.78 0.37
N LEU A 117 -26.14 -14.07 0.89
CA LEU A 117 -27.51 -14.56 1.12
C LEU A 117 -27.58 -15.87 1.93
N VAL A 118 -26.61 -16.04 2.82
CA VAL A 118 -26.48 -17.13 3.79
C VAL A 118 -25.89 -16.56 5.07
N GLU A 119 -26.15 -17.19 6.21
CA GLU A 119 -25.50 -16.84 7.48
C GLU A 119 -24.19 -17.61 7.65
N PRO A 120 -23.21 -17.07 8.42
CA PRO A 120 -21.99 -17.81 8.76
C PRO A 120 -22.28 -19.16 9.41
N ASP A 121 -23.35 -19.20 10.22
CA ASP A 121 -23.79 -20.43 10.83
C ASP A 121 -24.20 -21.48 9.79
N ASP A 122 -24.84 -21.10 8.67
CA ASP A 122 -25.39 -22.03 7.69
C ASP A 122 -24.33 -22.86 6.96
N VAL A 123 -23.13 -22.31 6.79
CA VAL A 123 -22.05 -22.97 6.05
C VAL A 123 -21.32 -24.03 6.88
N LYS A 124 -21.67 -24.16 8.16
CA LYS A 124 -21.08 -25.16 9.05
C LYS A 124 -21.42 -26.58 8.57
N PRO A 125 -20.48 -27.53 8.66
CA PRO A 125 -20.67 -28.90 8.13
C PRO A 125 -21.88 -29.66 8.67
N LYS A 126 -22.36 -29.29 9.86
CA LYS A 126 -23.46 -29.98 10.57
C LYS A 126 -24.81 -29.28 10.40
N ARG A 127 -24.92 -28.34 9.48
CA ARG A 127 -26.14 -27.54 9.27
C ARG A 127 -26.90 -28.00 8.03
N PRO A 128 -28.21 -27.75 7.97
CA PRO A 128 -29.06 -28.29 6.92
C PRO A 128 -28.72 -27.79 5.51
N LEU A 129 -28.19 -26.56 5.37
CA LEU A 129 -28.04 -25.89 4.07
C LEU A 129 -27.27 -26.73 3.04
N TYR A 130 -26.13 -27.30 3.43
CA TYR A 130 -25.28 -28.10 2.55
C TYR A 130 -25.42 -29.62 2.75
N GLU A 131 -26.31 -30.07 3.63
CA GLU A 131 -26.43 -31.49 3.98
C GLU A 131 -26.82 -32.36 2.77
N ALA A 132 -27.78 -31.89 1.97
CA ALA A 132 -28.22 -32.59 0.77
C ALA A 132 -27.11 -32.68 -0.29
N ASP A 133 -26.33 -31.59 -0.46
CA ASP A 133 -25.19 -31.56 -1.37
C ASP A 133 -24.10 -32.54 -0.91
N PHE A 134 -23.79 -32.61 0.39
CA PHE A 134 -22.82 -33.58 0.90
C PHE A 134 -23.27 -35.02 0.71
N LYS A 135 -24.54 -35.35 0.99
CA LYS A 135 -25.07 -36.71 0.76
C LYS A 135 -24.92 -37.12 -0.70
N LYS A 136 -25.22 -36.21 -1.63
CA LYS A 136 -25.02 -36.45 -3.07
C LYS A 136 -23.55 -36.68 -3.41
N HIS A 137 -22.63 -35.92 -2.83
CA HIS A 137 -21.20 -36.10 -3.08
C HIS A 137 -20.62 -37.36 -2.43
N GLU A 138 -21.21 -37.85 -1.33
CA GLU A 138 -20.81 -39.11 -0.68
C GLU A 138 -21.04 -40.32 -1.59
N GLU A 139 -22.03 -40.26 -2.51
CA GLU A 139 -22.27 -41.29 -3.52
C GLU A 139 -21.13 -41.38 -4.55
N ASP A 140 -20.54 -40.24 -4.91
CA ASP A 140 -19.53 -40.14 -5.97
C ASP A 140 -18.08 -40.16 -5.45
N CYS A 141 -17.81 -39.57 -4.28
CA CYS A 141 -16.47 -39.32 -3.76
C CYS A 141 -16.44 -39.29 -2.22
N PRO A 142 -16.74 -40.43 -1.56
CA PRO A 142 -16.93 -40.50 -0.11
C PRO A 142 -15.71 -40.03 0.69
N ASP A 143 -14.49 -40.34 0.22
CA ASP A 143 -13.24 -40.00 0.92
C ASP A 143 -12.95 -38.49 0.97
N GLN A 144 -13.55 -37.71 0.07
CA GLN A 144 -13.31 -36.27 -0.05
C GLN A 144 -14.24 -35.42 0.81
N VAL A 145 -15.46 -35.92 1.08
CA VAL A 145 -16.50 -35.14 1.75
C VAL A 145 -16.08 -34.73 3.17
N GLU A 146 -15.44 -35.62 3.93
CA GLU A 146 -14.94 -35.29 5.26
C GLU A 146 -13.79 -34.28 5.24
N VAL A 147 -12.99 -34.26 4.17
CA VAL A 147 -11.94 -33.25 3.96
C VAL A 147 -12.58 -31.89 3.71
N TRP A 148 -13.59 -31.82 2.85
CA TRP A 148 -14.32 -30.58 2.53
C TRP A 148 -15.06 -30.02 3.75
N LYS A 149 -15.75 -30.87 4.52
CA LYS A 149 -16.39 -30.50 5.78
C LYS A 149 -15.36 -29.90 6.75
N ARG A 150 -14.18 -30.50 6.87
CA ARG A 150 -13.11 -29.95 7.73
C ARG A 150 -12.60 -28.59 7.24
N ALA A 151 -12.45 -28.41 5.93
CA ALA A 151 -12.03 -27.12 5.35
C ALA A 151 -13.05 -26.01 5.64
N LEU A 152 -14.35 -26.27 5.45
CA LEU A 152 -15.42 -25.33 5.80
C LEU A 152 -15.39 -24.95 7.29
N GLY A 153 -15.22 -25.93 8.18
CA GLY A 153 -15.09 -25.68 9.61
C GLY A 153 -13.93 -24.75 10.00
N LYS A 154 -12.79 -24.83 9.30
CA LYS A 154 -11.63 -23.95 9.54
C LYS A 154 -11.83 -22.50 9.07
N VAL A 155 -12.74 -22.27 8.12
CA VAL A 155 -13.03 -20.91 7.62
C VAL A 155 -14.09 -20.22 8.46
N ASP A 156 -15.06 -20.96 9.00
CA ASP A 156 -16.12 -20.46 9.89
C ASP A 156 -15.59 -19.79 11.17
N GLU A 157 -14.45 -20.23 11.71
CA GLU A 157 -13.82 -19.58 12.88
C GLU A 157 -13.37 -18.13 12.64
N ARG A 158 -13.47 -17.63 11.40
CA ARG A 158 -12.92 -16.33 10.99
C ARG A 158 -14.03 -15.30 10.77
N LYS A 159 -13.75 -14.07 11.19
CA LYS A 159 -14.62 -12.92 10.92
C LYS A 159 -14.71 -12.68 9.42
N GLY A 160 -15.95 -12.54 8.92
CA GLY A 160 -16.25 -12.26 7.53
C GLY A 160 -17.38 -11.24 7.38
N TRP A 161 -17.80 -11.01 6.14
CA TRP A 161 -18.90 -10.09 5.81
C TRP A 161 -20.17 -10.87 5.48
N VAL A 162 -21.31 -10.44 6.02
CA VAL A 162 -22.62 -11.00 5.69
C VAL A 162 -23.34 -10.07 4.72
N VAL A 163 -23.71 -10.59 3.55
CA VAL A 163 -24.44 -9.89 2.49
C VAL A 163 -25.86 -10.46 2.46
N GLY A 164 -26.72 -9.92 3.32
CA GLY A 164 -28.15 -10.25 3.33
C GLY A 164 -28.96 -9.43 2.32
N GLU A 165 -30.25 -9.73 2.20
CA GLU A 165 -31.16 -9.07 1.24
C GLU A 165 -31.25 -7.54 1.41
N LYS A 166 -31.09 -7.06 2.66
CA LYS A 166 -31.18 -5.63 3.00
C LYS A 166 -29.81 -4.97 3.16
N THR A 167 -28.72 -5.70 2.90
CA THR A 167 -27.36 -5.19 3.04
C THR A 167 -26.94 -4.45 1.78
N SER A 168 -26.37 -3.25 1.93
CA SER A 168 -25.77 -2.53 0.81
C SER A 168 -24.53 -3.26 0.32
N GLN A 169 -24.64 -3.95 -0.82
CA GLN A 169 -23.53 -4.70 -1.41
C GLN A 169 -22.32 -3.80 -1.72
N SER A 170 -22.55 -2.55 -2.16
CA SER A 170 -21.47 -1.61 -2.46
C SER A 170 -20.64 -1.23 -1.23
N VAL A 171 -21.27 -1.09 -0.06
CA VAL A 171 -20.56 -0.84 1.21
C VAL A 171 -19.70 -2.04 1.60
N ILE A 172 -20.21 -3.27 1.41
CA ILE A 172 -19.44 -4.49 1.67
C ILE A 172 -18.25 -4.59 0.71
N VAL A 173 -18.46 -4.37 -0.59
CA VAL A 173 -17.40 -4.38 -1.60
C VAL A 173 -16.30 -3.36 -1.24
N GLN A 174 -16.67 -2.14 -0.85
CA GLN A 174 -15.70 -1.12 -0.43
C GLN A 174 -14.90 -1.57 0.80
N SER A 175 -15.57 -2.10 1.81
CA SER A 175 -14.93 -2.61 3.03
C SER A 175 -13.95 -3.77 2.73
N VAL A 176 -14.32 -4.68 1.84
CA VAL A 176 -13.46 -5.79 1.40
C VAL A 176 -12.23 -5.25 0.65
N VAL A 177 -12.40 -4.31 -0.27
CA VAL A 177 -11.29 -3.68 -1.01
C VAL A 177 -10.32 -3.00 -0.04
N GLU A 178 -10.82 -2.26 0.94
CA GLU A 178 -9.99 -1.59 1.95
C GLU A 178 -9.15 -2.59 2.77
N GLU A 179 -9.76 -3.67 3.24
CA GLU A 179 -9.06 -4.71 4.02
C GLU A 179 -8.01 -5.44 3.16
N VAL A 180 -8.31 -5.71 1.88
CA VAL A 180 -7.35 -6.29 0.94
C VAL A 180 -6.17 -5.35 0.72
N LEU A 181 -6.41 -4.09 0.40
CA LEU A 181 -5.35 -3.10 0.18
C LEU A 181 -4.46 -2.98 1.43
N LYS A 182 -5.06 -3.02 2.62
CA LYS A 182 -4.36 -2.94 3.90
C LYS A 182 -3.44 -4.13 4.11
N LYS A 183 -3.93 -5.35 3.87
CA LYS A 183 -3.14 -6.58 3.98
C LYS A 183 -2.01 -6.65 2.95
N LEU A 184 -2.25 -6.21 1.72
CA LEU A 184 -1.24 -6.18 0.65
C LEU A 184 -0.26 -5.01 0.76
N LYS A 185 -0.53 -4.03 1.61
CA LYS A 185 0.30 -2.83 1.80
C LYS A 185 0.54 -2.06 0.49
N ILE A 186 -0.37 -2.12 -0.49
CA ILE A 186 -0.16 -1.59 -1.87
C ILE A 186 0.18 -0.09 -1.89
N LYS A 187 -0.42 0.70 -1.00
CA LYS A 187 -0.18 2.14 -0.93
C LYS A 187 0.96 2.52 0.03
N GLN A 188 1.52 1.56 0.79
CA GLN A 188 2.59 1.88 1.73
C GLN A 188 3.87 2.32 1.00
N LYS A 189 4.46 3.41 1.48
CA LYS A 189 5.73 3.93 1.01
C LYS A 189 6.86 3.22 1.72
N ARG A 190 7.90 2.84 0.96
CA ARG A 190 9.14 2.32 1.54
C ARG A 190 9.78 3.41 2.38
N VAL A 191 10.08 3.07 3.63
CA VAL A 191 10.82 3.90 4.57
C VAL A 191 12.23 3.33 4.73
N THR A 192 13.16 4.14 5.24
CA THR A 192 14.51 3.67 5.57
C THR A 192 14.43 2.54 6.61
N GLU A 193 15.43 1.64 6.60
CA GLU A 193 15.49 0.47 7.48
C GLU A 193 15.50 0.87 8.96
N TYR A 194 16.20 1.96 9.29
CA TYR A 194 16.38 2.42 10.65
C TYR A 194 15.66 3.75 10.88
N LEU A 195 14.52 3.68 11.56
CA LEU A 195 13.79 4.85 12.06
C LEU A 195 14.18 5.09 13.52
N VAL A 196 14.94 6.16 13.79
CA VAL A 196 15.48 6.46 15.13
C VAL A 196 14.91 7.79 15.62
N GLY A 197 14.21 7.74 16.77
CA GLY A 197 13.76 8.94 17.50
C GLY A 197 12.71 9.78 16.77
N LEU A 198 11.83 9.13 16.01
CA LEU A 198 10.74 9.80 15.29
C LEU A 198 9.37 9.64 15.97
N ASP A 199 9.24 8.79 16.99
CA ASP A 199 7.95 8.40 17.55
C ASP A 199 7.13 9.61 18.05
N ASP A 200 7.74 10.48 18.86
CA ASP A 200 7.07 11.68 19.38
C ASP A 200 6.65 12.62 18.26
N ARG A 201 7.51 12.82 17.25
CA ARG A 201 7.23 13.66 16.08
C ARG A 201 6.07 13.08 15.25
N ILE A 202 6.08 11.77 15.03
CA ILE A 202 5.00 11.07 14.31
C ILE A 202 3.69 11.22 15.07
N ASN A 203 3.70 11.03 16.40
CA ASN A 203 2.52 11.17 17.23
C ASN A 203 1.95 12.59 17.15
N GLU A 204 2.78 13.61 17.35
CA GLU A 204 2.39 15.02 17.26
C GLU A 204 1.78 15.37 15.89
N LEU A 205 2.38 14.89 14.80
CA LEU A 205 1.85 15.10 13.45
C LEU A 205 0.52 14.36 13.25
N THR A 206 0.39 13.13 13.74
CA THR A 206 -0.84 12.34 13.60
C THR A 206 -1.98 12.89 14.45
N GLU A 207 -1.68 13.42 15.64
CA GLU A 207 -2.64 14.11 16.52
C GLU A 207 -3.09 15.43 15.91
N PHE A 208 -2.19 16.21 15.30
CA PHE A 208 -2.61 17.40 14.59
C PHE A 208 -3.46 17.05 13.37
N LEU A 209 -3.12 16.00 12.62
CA LEU A 209 -3.94 15.59 11.50
C LEU A 209 -5.30 15.08 11.98
N ASP A 210 -5.39 14.27 13.03
CA ASP A 210 -6.67 13.82 13.62
C ASP A 210 -7.72 13.39 12.58
N VAL A 211 -7.60 12.18 12.06
CA VAL A 211 -8.46 11.67 10.98
C VAL A 211 -9.95 11.55 11.34
N ASN A 212 -10.29 11.71 12.63
CA ASN A 212 -11.65 11.60 13.16
C ASN A 212 -12.41 12.93 13.10
N HIS A 213 -11.70 14.07 13.04
CA HIS A 213 -12.35 15.37 12.89
C HIS A 213 -12.74 15.64 11.43
N ASP A 214 -13.92 16.20 11.21
CA ASP A 214 -14.43 16.44 9.85
C ASP A 214 -13.91 17.76 9.21
N ASP A 215 -12.87 18.40 9.74
CA ASP A 215 -12.35 19.63 9.16
C ASP A 215 -11.27 19.36 8.10
N VAL A 216 -10.73 20.40 7.46
CA VAL A 216 -9.57 20.29 6.55
C VAL A 216 -8.33 20.72 7.32
N ARG A 217 -7.28 19.90 7.34
CA ARG A 217 -6.03 20.21 8.05
C ARG A 217 -4.82 20.05 7.14
N LEU A 218 -3.90 21.00 7.23
CA LEU A 218 -2.68 21.03 6.42
C LEU A 218 -1.45 21.15 7.31
N ILE A 219 -0.43 20.33 7.04
CA ILE A 219 0.89 20.45 7.67
C ILE A 219 1.93 20.77 6.61
N VAL A 220 2.77 21.77 6.89
CA VAL A 220 4.00 22.02 6.15
C VAL A 220 5.19 21.61 7.01
N ILE A 221 5.85 20.52 6.61
CA ILE A 221 7.07 20.01 7.25
C ILE A 221 8.26 20.67 6.54
N TYR A 222 9.00 21.52 7.24
CA TYR A 222 10.13 22.25 6.65
C TYR A 222 11.44 22.06 7.41
N GLY A 223 12.55 22.46 6.80
CA GLY A 223 13.89 22.34 7.36
C GLY A 223 14.93 21.93 6.34
N MET A 224 16.18 21.78 6.77
CA MET A 224 17.31 21.58 5.87
C MET A 224 17.23 20.29 5.03
N GLY A 225 17.93 20.25 3.90
CA GLY A 225 18.10 19.01 3.12
C GLY A 225 18.72 17.89 3.97
N GLY A 226 18.27 16.65 3.80
CA GLY A 226 18.79 15.49 4.54
C GLY A 226 18.30 15.33 5.99
N ILE A 227 17.48 16.25 6.50
CA ILE A 227 16.97 16.23 7.88
C ILE A 227 15.85 15.19 8.15
N GLY A 228 15.37 14.49 7.11
CA GLY A 228 14.38 13.41 7.25
C GLY A 228 12.91 13.79 7.02
N LYS A 229 12.61 14.95 6.40
CA LYS A 229 11.22 15.39 6.10
C LYS A 229 10.42 14.36 5.28
N THR A 230 11.00 13.89 4.18
CA THR A 230 10.40 12.87 3.31
C THR A 230 10.15 11.57 4.08
N THR A 231 11.09 11.17 4.94
CA THR A 231 10.97 9.96 5.76
C THR A 231 9.79 10.06 6.72
N ILE A 232 9.67 11.14 7.49
CA ILE A 232 8.55 11.30 8.43
C ILE A 232 7.21 11.42 7.69
N ALA A 233 7.16 12.11 6.55
CA ALA A 233 5.94 12.19 5.72
C ALA A 233 5.50 10.81 5.22
N LYS A 234 6.43 9.94 4.81
CA LYS A 234 6.14 8.55 4.41
C LYS A 234 5.60 7.73 5.58
N VAL A 235 6.18 7.86 6.77
CA VAL A 235 5.71 7.14 7.97
C VAL A 235 4.31 7.59 8.37
N VAL A 236 4.05 8.90 8.40
CA VAL A 236 2.72 9.45 8.70
C VAL A 236 1.70 9.01 7.64
N PHE A 237 2.04 9.08 6.36
CA PHE A 237 1.18 8.58 5.29
C PHE A 237 0.82 7.11 5.48
N ASN A 238 1.82 6.26 5.75
CA ASN A 238 1.62 4.83 5.99
C ASN A 238 0.71 4.52 7.19
N LYS A 239 0.75 5.37 8.22
CA LYS A 239 -0.11 5.25 9.41
C LYS A 239 -1.55 5.68 9.14
N LEU A 240 -1.76 6.64 8.25
CA LEU A 240 -3.08 7.28 8.07
C LEU A 240 -3.86 6.81 6.84
N TRP A 241 -3.21 6.38 5.77
CA TRP A 241 -3.86 6.17 4.46
C TRP A 241 -5.10 5.26 4.50
N SER A 242 -5.13 4.24 5.37
CA SER A 242 -6.27 3.33 5.47
C SER A 242 -7.57 4.03 5.88
N HIS A 243 -7.52 5.17 6.56
CA HIS A 243 -8.70 5.96 6.93
C HIS A 243 -9.31 6.73 5.75
N PHE A 244 -8.61 6.76 4.61
CA PHE A 244 -9.01 7.45 3.39
C PHE A 244 -9.20 6.45 2.23
N GLY A 245 -9.03 5.16 2.48
CA GLY A 245 -9.15 4.09 1.49
C GLY A 245 -8.32 4.37 0.24
N LYS A 246 -8.98 4.35 -0.93
CA LYS A 246 -8.31 4.66 -2.21
C LYS A 246 -7.97 6.14 -2.39
N CYS A 247 -8.57 7.07 -1.64
CA CYS A 247 -8.44 8.51 -1.84
C CYS A 247 -7.11 9.08 -1.28
N CYS A 248 -5.99 8.42 -1.56
CA CYS A 248 -4.66 8.79 -1.08
C CYS A 248 -3.66 8.92 -2.22
N SER A 249 -2.85 9.98 -2.20
CA SER A 249 -1.73 10.13 -3.13
C SER A 249 -0.48 10.66 -2.43
N PHE A 250 0.68 10.19 -2.87
CA PHE A 250 1.99 10.67 -2.44
C PHE A 250 2.79 11.03 -3.68
N LEU A 251 3.03 12.31 -3.88
CA LEU A 251 3.73 12.88 -5.02
C LEU A 251 5.15 13.25 -4.60
N GLU A 252 6.15 12.56 -5.18
CA GLU A 252 7.56 12.70 -4.82
C GLU A 252 8.31 13.60 -5.79
N GLY A 253 9.31 14.32 -5.25
CA GLY A 253 10.29 15.08 -6.02
C GLY A 253 9.66 16.19 -6.86
N ILE A 254 8.87 17.05 -6.21
CA ILE A 254 8.14 18.17 -6.82
C ILE A 254 9.04 19.40 -7.06
N ARG A 255 10.27 19.38 -6.55
CA ARG A 255 11.25 20.42 -6.74
C ARG A 255 11.65 20.56 -8.21
N GLU A 256 11.81 21.80 -8.68
CA GLU A 256 12.38 22.13 -10.00
C GLU A 256 11.71 21.39 -11.19
N LEU A 257 10.37 21.24 -11.14
CA LEU A 257 9.65 20.50 -12.17
C LEU A 257 9.64 21.20 -13.54
N PRO A 258 9.97 20.49 -14.64
CA PRO A 258 9.59 20.89 -15.98
C PRO A 258 8.06 20.93 -16.11
N LYS A 259 7.54 21.76 -17.02
CA LYS A 259 6.08 21.89 -17.25
C LYS A 259 5.45 20.55 -17.64
N GLU A 260 6.14 19.74 -18.42
CA GLU A 260 5.69 18.42 -18.90
C GLU A 260 5.49 17.44 -17.73
N ARG A 261 6.28 17.60 -16.67
CA ARG A 261 6.18 16.76 -15.47
C ARG A 261 4.96 17.13 -14.61
N MET A 262 4.44 18.35 -14.71
CA MET A 262 3.23 18.77 -13.98
C MET A 262 2.02 17.93 -14.39
N VAL A 263 1.76 17.79 -15.69
CA VAL A 263 0.66 16.96 -16.21
C VAL A 263 0.77 15.52 -15.70
N SER A 264 1.99 14.97 -15.67
CA SER A 264 2.21 13.62 -15.14
C SER A 264 1.87 13.48 -13.64
N LEU A 265 2.16 14.50 -12.83
CA LEU A 265 1.80 14.52 -11.41
C LEU A 265 0.29 14.67 -11.22
N GLN A 266 -0.36 15.49 -12.04
CA GLN A 266 -1.82 15.66 -12.00
C GLN A 266 -2.54 14.37 -12.39
N LYS A 267 -2.09 13.71 -13.47
CA LYS A 267 -2.55 12.37 -13.84
C LYS A 267 -2.37 11.38 -12.71
N LYS A 268 -1.19 11.37 -12.09
CA LYS A 268 -0.91 10.47 -10.96
C LYS A 268 -1.85 10.74 -9.79
N LEU A 269 -2.06 12.00 -9.40
CA LEU A 269 -2.96 12.39 -8.31
C LEU A 269 -4.39 11.93 -8.56
N ILE A 270 -4.91 12.21 -9.77
CA ILE A 270 -6.27 11.80 -10.18
C ILE A 270 -6.37 10.29 -10.27
N SER A 271 -5.38 9.61 -10.85
CA SER A 271 -5.36 8.15 -10.92
C SER A 271 -5.36 7.53 -9.52
N ASP A 272 -4.55 8.07 -8.62
CA ASP A 272 -4.45 7.62 -7.24
C ASP A 272 -5.78 7.73 -6.47
N ILE A 273 -6.54 8.82 -6.66
CA ILE A 273 -7.78 9.12 -5.90
C ILE A 273 -9.06 8.64 -6.60
N SER A 274 -9.09 8.69 -7.92
CA SER A 274 -10.28 8.54 -8.75
C SER A 274 -10.21 7.41 -9.77
N GLY A 275 -9.03 6.80 -9.97
CA GLY A 275 -8.81 5.72 -10.95
C GLY A 275 -8.26 6.22 -12.28
N SER A 276 -7.67 5.30 -13.05
CA SER A 276 -6.90 5.61 -14.27
C SER A 276 -7.72 6.28 -15.37
N GLY A 277 -8.99 5.90 -15.56
CA GLY A 277 -9.82 6.42 -16.65
C GLY A 277 -10.00 7.95 -16.62
N LEU A 278 -10.10 8.55 -15.43
CA LEU A 278 -10.20 10.01 -15.30
C LEU A 278 -8.85 10.72 -15.48
N ALA A 279 -7.73 10.01 -15.33
CA ALA A 279 -6.40 10.57 -15.55
C ALA A 279 -6.04 10.59 -17.05
N GLU A 280 -6.55 9.65 -17.84
CA GLU A 280 -6.21 9.52 -19.27
C GLU A 280 -6.64 10.73 -20.10
N ILE A 281 -7.77 11.33 -19.74
CA ILE A 281 -8.34 12.52 -20.41
C ILE A 281 -7.62 13.83 -20.11
N ILE A 282 -6.62 13.83 -19.22
CA ILE A 282 -5.84 15.03 -18.89
C ILE A 282 -4.75 15.19 -19.95
N HIS A 283 -4.82 16.23 -20.79
CA HIS A 283 -3.83 16.45 -21.85
C HIS A 283 -2.99 17.71 -21.64
N ASP A 284 -3.42 18.61 -20.77
CA ASP A 284 -2.74 19.84 -20.40
C ASP A 284 -2.87 20.14 -18.90
N SER A 285 -2.05 21.08 -18.43
CA SER A 285 -1.89 21.36 -17.00
C SER A 285 -3.07 22.13 -16.39
N ASP A 286 -3.72 22.99 -17.17
CA ASP A 286 -4.80 23.84 -16.66
C ASP A 286 -6.09 23.01 -16.51
N TYR A 287 -6.38 22.16 -17.49
CA TYR A 287 -7.46 21.18 -17.38
C TYR A 287 -7.19 20.16 -16.26
N GLY A 288 -5.94 19.70 -16.12
CA GLY A 288 -5.55 18.82 -15.01
C GLY A 288 -5.81 19.45 -13.64
N MET A 289 -5.50 20.74 -13.48
CA MET A 289 -5.78 21.51 -12.25
C MET A 289 -7.28 21.59 -11.98
N MET A 290 -8.09 21.94 -12.97
CA MET A 290 -9.55 21.99 -12.84
C MET A 290 -10.13 20.64 -12.37
N ARG A 291 -9.66 19.53 -12.94
CA ARG A 291 -10.13 18.18 -12.55
C ARG A 291 -9.70 17.77 -11.15
N ILE A 292 -8.53 18.20 -10.72
CA ILE A 292 -8.08 18.03 -9.34
C ILE A 292 -8.99 18.82 -8.40
N GLU A 293 -9.28 20.08 -8.72
CA GLU A 293 -10.15 20.92 -7.90
C GLU A 293 -11.55 20.32 -7.71
N GLU A 294 -12.16 19.80 -8.78
CA GLU A 294 -13.42 19.05 -8.71
C GLU A 294 -13.27 17.80 -7.82
N THR A 295 -12.22 17.01 -8.04
CA THR A 295 -11.98 15.76 -7.30
C THR A 295 -11.79 16.00 -5.81
N LEU A 296 -10.98 17.00 -5.43
CA LEU A 296 -10.65 17.31 -4.04
C LEU A 296 -11.79 18.01 -3.30
N ARG A 297 -12.74 18.62 -4.02
CA ARG A 297 -13.96 19.20 -3.44
C ARG A 297 -14.96 18.14 -3.03
N ASP A 298 -15.03 17.03 -3.76
CA ASP A 298 -16.02 15.98 -3.55
C ASP A 298 -15.55 14.86 -2.63
N LYS A 299 -14.24 14.58 -2.61
CA LYS A 299 -13.66 13.43 -1.92
C LYS A 299 -12.83 13.82 -0.71
N LYS A 300 -13.02 13.11 0.41
CA LYS A 300 -12.15 13.16 1.58
C LYS A 300 -10.81 12.51 1.21
N VAL A 301 -9.71 13.26 1.24
CA VAL A 301 -8.40 12.80 0.72
C VAL A 301 -7.26 12.88 1.75
N LEU A 302 -6.23 12.06 1.54
CA LEU A 302 -4.89 12.23 2.11
C LEU A 302 -3.87 12.46 0.98
N VAL A 303 -3.32 13.66 0.88
CA VAL A 303 -2.34 14.01 -0.16
C VAL A 303 -1.03 14.47 0.44
N VAL A 304 0.08 13.91 -0.06
CA VAL A 304 1.43 14.36 0.28
C VAL A 304 2.10 14.96 -0.95
N LEU A 305 2.58 16.20 -0.81
CA LEU A 305 3.42 16.90 -1.77
C LEU A 305 4.85 16.96 -1.22
N ASP A 306 5.74 16.12 -1.75
CA ASP A 306 7.10 15.98 -1.22
C ASP A 306 8.14 16.76 -2.03
N ASP A 307 9.00 17.47 -1.30
CA ASP A 307 10.09 18.34 -1.75
C ASP A 307 9.60 19.47 -2.66
N VAL A 308 8.71 20.32 -2.14
CA VAL A 308 8.19 21.50 -2.85
C VAL A 308 9.12 22.70 -2.62
N ASP A 309 9.54 23.37 -3.69
CA ASP A 309 10.42 24.55 -3.65
C ASP A 309 9.74 25.86 -4.08
N LYS A 310 8.55 25.79 -4.70
CA LYS A 310 7.81 26.95 -5.24
C LYS A 310 6.31 26.81 -4.98
N LYS A 311 5.60 27.94 -5.00
CA LYS A 311 4.14 28.01 -4.85
C LYS A 311 3.38 27.30 -5.99
N ALA A 312 3.84 27.47 -7.22
CA ALA A 312 3.10 27.06 -8.41
C ALA A 312 2.65 25.58 -8.39
N PRO A 313 3.51 24.59 -8.07
CA PRO A 313 3.07 23.20 -7.95
C PRO A 313 1.91 22.97 -6.97
N ILE A 314 1.83 23.72 -5.87
CA ILE A 314 0.74 23.58 -4.90
C ILE A 314 -0.57 24.07 -5.52
N GLU A 315 -0.54 25.22 -6.20
CA GLU A 315 -1.72 25.75 -6.91
C GLU A 315 -2.21 24.76 -7.97
N TYR A 316 -1.30 24.15 -8.74
CA TYR A 316 -1.65 23.19 -9.80
C TYR A 316 -2.09 21.80 -9.29
N LEU A 317 -1.74 21.42 -8.04
CA LEU A 317 -1.99 20.08 -7.49
C LEU A 317 -3.01 20.04 -6.35
N ILE A 318 -3.32 21.17 -5.73
CA ILE A 318 -4.34 21.30 -4.67
C ILE A 318 -5.46 22.25 -5.09
N GLY A 319 -5.15 23.20 -5.98
CA GLY A 319 -6.10 24.21 -6.45
C GLY A 319 -6.27 25.38 -5.49
N LYS A 320 -7.17 26.30 -5.86
CA LYS A 320 -7.52 27.49 -5.06
C LYS A 320 -8.84 27.37 -4.30
N PHE A 321 -9.55 26.23 -4.44
CA PHE A 321 -10.90 26.05 -3.91
C PHE A 321 -10.93 25.29 -2.59
N LYS A 322 -12.11 25.35 -1.95
CA LYS A 322 -12.41 24.65 -0.70
C LYS A 322 -12.35 23.13 -0.89
N LEU A 323 -11.44 22.49 -0.16
CA LEU A 323 -11.31 21.03 -0.07
C LEU A 323 -12.49 20.41 0.67
N LYS A 324 -12.80 19.14 0.37
CA LYS A 324 -13.80 18.35 1.09
C LYS A 324 -13.45 18.28 2.58
N GLN A 325 -14.45 18.45 3.43
CA GLN A 325 -14.36 18.20 4.87
C GLN A 325 -13.75 16.81 5.17
N GLY A 326 -12.92 16.74 6.20
CA GLY A 326 -12.12 15.57 6.56
C GLY A 326 -10.80 15.40 5.79
N SER A 327 -10.46 16.26 4.82
CA SER A 327 -9.23 16.11 4.01
C SER A 327 -7.95 16.49 4.77
N ARG A 328 -6.84 15.82 4.45
CA ARG A 328 -5.52 15.97 5.08
C ARG A 328 -4.44 16.18 4.03
N ILE A 329 -3.70 17.28 4.15
CA ILE A 329 -2.63 17.62 3.22
C ILE A 329 -1.32 17.72 3.99
N ILE A 330 -0.27 17.09 3.48
CA ILE A 330 1.09 17.17 4.02
C ILE A 330 1.99 17.71 2.91
N ILE A 331 2.76 18.74 3.20
CA ILE A 331 3.73 19.31 2.27
C ILE A 331 5.10 19.24 2.92
N THR A 332 6.12 18.77 2.19
CA THR A 332 7.50 18.89 2.66
C THR A 332 8.24 19.93 1.83
N THR A 333 9.04 20.78 2.48
CA THR A 333 9.81 21.84 1.80
C THR A 333 11.12 22.14 2.52
N ARG A 334 12.07 22.80 1.86
CA ARG A 334 13.28 23.28 2.52
C ARG A 334 13.11 24.67 3.13
N GLU A 335 12.19 25.46 2.59
CA GLU A 335 12.01 26.86 2.94
C GLU A 335 10.94 27.02 4.01
N ARG A 336 11.16 27.95 4.94
CA ARG A 336 10.15 28.36 5.94
C ARG A 336 9.13 29.35 5.35
N GLU A 337 9.39 29.86 4.15
CA GLU A 337 8.85 31.12 3.65
C GLU A 337 7.34 31.11 3.36
N SER A 338 6.70 32.26 3.62
CA SER A 338 5.27 32.55 3.39
C SER A 338 4.82 32.44 1.94
N ASP A 339 5.75 32.53 1.00
CA ASP A 339 5.44 32.66 -0.43
C ASP A 339 4.95 31.36 -1.05
N ILE A 340 5.26 30.22 -0.42
CA ILE A 340 4.78 28.90 -0.86
C ILE A 340 3.28 28.72 -0.57
N MET A 341 2.70 29.44 0.41
CA MET A 341 1.38 29.10 0.95
C MET A 341 0.43 30.28 1.24
N GLN A 342 0.55 31.41 0.54
CA GLN A 342 -0.56 32.36 0.43
C GLN A 342 -1.68 31.81 -0.47
N VAL A 343 -2.34 30.73 -0.04
CA VAL A 343 -3.51 30.16 -0.69
C VAL A 343 -4.74 30.67 0.07
N GLU A 344 -5.53 31.51 -0.59
CA GLU A 344 -6.77 32.06 -0.04
C GLU A 344 -7.68 30.92 0.47
N GLY A 345 -8.19 31.06 1.70
CA GLY A 345 -9.12 30.10 2.32
C GLY A 345 -8.49 28.90 3.04
N LEU A 346 -7.16 28.73 3.01
CA LEU A 346 -6.45 27.67 3.75
C LEU A 346 -5.55 28.18 4.89
N THR A 347 -5.29 29.49 4.95
CA THR A 347 -4.29 30.13 5.84
C THR A 347 -4.50 29.88 7.33
N ASP A 348 -5.75 29.76 7.81
CA ASP A 348 -6.04 29.65 9.24
C ASP A 348 -5.90 28.22 9.81
N LYS A 349 -5.61 27.22 8.96
CA LYS A 349 -5.55 25.79 9.34
C LYS A 349 -4.24 25.09 8.99
N ILE A 350 -3.18 25.88 8.79
CA ILE A 350 -1.84 25.39 8.44
C ILE A 350 -1.00 25.26 9.72
N LYS A 351 -0.51 24.05 10.00
CA LYS A 351 0.57 23.84 10.96
C LYS A 351 1.91 23.83 10.25
N TRP A 352 2.74 24.80 10.59
CA TRP A 352 4.14 24.85 10.19
C TRP A 352 4.96 24.02 11.19
N TYR A 353 5.63 22.99 10.69
CA TYR A 353 6.39 22.04 11.49
C TYR A 353 7.87 22.06 11.07
N GLU A 354 8.70 22.68 11.91
CA GLU A 354 10.14 22.74 11.70
C GLU A 354 10.80 21.44 12.16
N MET A 355 11.46 20.74 11.24
CA MET A 355 12.30 19.60 11.59
C MET A 355 13.58 20.08 12.27
N GLN A 356 13.80 19.58 13.47
CA GLN A 356 15.03 19.82 14.22
C GLN A 356 16.07 18.74 13.92
N MET A 357 17.35 19.11 14.03
CA MET A 357 18.49 18.19 13.94
C MET A 357 18.34 17.06 14.96
N MET A 358 18.96 15.91 14.68
CA MET A 358 19.06 14.83 15.65
C MET A 358 20.00 15.25 16.78
N ASP A 359 19.66 14.91 18.01
CA ASP A 359 20.63 14.98 19.10
C ASP A 359 21.75 13.94 18.90
N ASP A 360 22.91 14.20 19.50
CA ASP A 360 24.12 13.39 19.34
C ASP A 360 23.90 11.92 19.72
N ARG A 361 23.01 11.61 20.67
CA ARG A 361 22.74 10.24 21.09
C ARG A 361 21.97 9.51 20.02
N LEU A 362 20.88 10.09 19.50
CA LEU A 362 20.12 9.50 18.41
C LEU A 362 20.94 9.42 17.12
N ALA A 363 21.74 10.44 16.82
CA ALA A 363 22.63 10.45 15.66
C ALA A 363 23.69 9.34 15.74
N LEU A 364 24.32 9.17 16.91
CA LEU A 364 25.26 8.06 17.15
C LEU A 364 24.61 6.70 16.97
N ARG A 365 23.39 6.52 17.49
CA ARG A 365 22.64 5.28 17.32
C ARG A 365 22.36 4.98 15.85
N LEU A 366 21.84 5.96 15.11
CA LEU A 366 21.56 5.81 13.67
C LEU A 366 22.83 5.47 12.88
N PHE A 367 23.93 6.19 13.14
CA PHE A 367 25.22 5.90 12.54
C PHE A 367 25.68 4.44 12.80
N CYS A 368 25.56 3.98 14.05
CA CYS A 368 26.02 2.63 14.43
C CYS A 368 25.17 1.53 13.80
N LEU A 369 23.86 1.76 13.62
CA LEU A 369 23.00 0.82 12.91
C LEU A 369 23.47 0.65 11.45
N HIS A 370 23.78 1.74 10.76
CA HIS A 370 24.28 1.66 9.38
C HIS A 370 25.72 1.12 9.28
N ALA A 371 26.62 1.48 10.22
CA ALA A 371 28.03 1.10 10.16
C ALA A 371 28.32 -0.31 10.71
N PHE A 372 27.57 -0.74 11.73
CA PHE A 372 27.87 -1.95 12.51
C PHE A 372 26.69 -2.90 12.66
N GLY A 373 25.48 -2.52 12.22
CA GLY A 373 24.26 -3.31 12.41
C GLY A 373 23.82 -3.42 13.88
N LYS A 374 24.25 -2.48 14.74
CA LYS A 374 23.98 -2.47 16.18
C LYS A 374 23.71 -1.06 16.67
N ASP A 375 22.96 -0.94 17.76
CA ASP A 375 22.62 0.36 18.36
C ASP A 375 23.83 1.14 18.88
N ASP A 376 24.90 0.43 19.28
CA ASP A 376 26.09 1.01 19.88
C ASP A 376 27.38 0.47 19.25
N PRO A 377 28.44 1.31 19.19
CA PRO A 377 29.76 0.85 18.75
C PRO A 377 30.45 0.07 19.87
N SER A 378 31.38 -0.83 19.51
CA SER A 378 32.30 -1.37 20.50
C SER A 378 33.22 -0.27 21.05
N ASP A 379 33.83 -0.51 22.22
CA ASP A 379 34.66 0.50 22.89
C ASP A 379 35.83 0.98 22.03
N ASP A 380 36.35 0.11 21.17
CA ASP A 380 37.39 0.46 20.20
C ASP A 380 36.97 1.53 19.19
N TYR A 381 35.69 1.56 18.82
CA TYR A 381 35.15 2.47 17.81
C TYR A 381 34.44 3.67 18.43
N ARG A 382 34.08 3.62 19.72
CA ARG A 382 33.30 4.64 20.42
C ARG A 382 33.78 6.07 20.22
N LYS A 383 35.09 6.33 20.40
CA LYS A 383 35.66 7.69 20.23
C LYS A 383 35.53 8.17 18.78
N LEU A 384 35.86 7.30 17.82
CA LEU A 384 35.83 7.61 16.41
C LEU A 384 34.40 7.80 15.89
N SER A 385 33.45 6.98 16.33
CA SER A 385 32.03 7.14 15.99
C SER A 385 31.47 8.47 16.48
N ARG A 386 31.81 8.91 17.71
CA ARG A 386 31.40 10.23 18.22
C ARG A 386 32.00 11.38 17.41
N GLU A 387 33.24 11.23 16.98
CA GLU A 387 33.92 12.22 16.12
C GLU A 387 33.23 12.33 14.75
N VAL A 388 32.85 11.20 14.15
CA VAL A 388 32.04 11.18 12.91
C VAL A 388 30.71 11.89 13.11
N VAL A 389 29.97 11.54 14.17
CA VAL A 389 28.65 12.12 14.46
C VAL A 389 28.74 13.64 14.61
N SER A 390 29.74 14.11 15.36
CA SER A 390 29.99 15.54 15.55
C SER A 390 30.27 16.28 14.24
N LEU A 391 31.01 15.67 13.31
CA LEU A 391 31.31 16.28 12.00
C LEU A 391 30.07 16.41 11.09
N MET A 392 29.09 15.53 11.25
CA MET A 392 27.93 15.46 10.37
C MET A 392 26.74 16.29 10.86
N GLY A 393 26.87 16.95 12.01
CA GLY A 393 25.93 17.98 12.47
C GLY A 393 24.49 17.52 12.70
N GLY A 394 24.29 16.24 13.07
CA GLY A 394 22.96 15.72 13.41
C GLY A 394 22.02 15.48 12.22
N LEU A 395 22.55 15.39 10.99
CA LEU A 395 21.76 15.08 9.80
C LEU A 395 21.58 13.56 9.59
N PRO A 396 20.34 13.04 9.61
CA PRO A 396 20.07 11.62 9.38
C PRO A 396 20.67 11.08 8.08
N LEU A 397 20.50 11.80 6.96
CA LEU A 397 21.03 11.34 5.67
C LEU A 397 22.56 11.25 5.67
N ALA A 398 23.24 12.18 6.35
CA ALA A 398 24.69 12.14 6.48
C ALA A 398 25.14 10.95 7.34
N MET A 399 24.42 10.65 8.43
CA MET A 399 24.66 9.45 9.26
C MET A 399 24.52 8.16 8.45
N GLU A 400 23.45 8.04 7.67
CA GLU A 400 23.17 6.89 6.83
C GLU A 400 24.27 6.67 5.78
N VAL A 401 24.61 7.72 5.04
CA VAL A 401 25.63 7.66 3.98
C VAL A 401 27.00 7.31 4.56
N VAL A 402 27.44 8.02 5.60
CA VAL A 402 28.77 7.79 6.19
C VAL A 402 28.82 6.44 6.92
N GLY A 403 27.77 6.07 7.64
CA GLY A 403 27.67 4.77 8.29
C GLY A 403 27.79 3.63 7.28
N SER A 404 27.01 3.69 6.21
CA SER A 404 27.03 2.69 5.13
C SER A 404 28.39 2.62 4.42
N LEU A 405 29.04 3.77 4.18
CA LEU A 405 30.39 3.84 3.61
C LEU A 405 31.48 3.25 4.50
N LEU A 406 31.24 3.21 5.82
CA LEU A 406 32.17 2.70 6.82
C LEU A 406 31.82 1.28 7.28
N LYS A 407 30.75 0.70 6.73
CA LYS A 407 30.32 -0.67 7.01
C LYS A 407 31.47 -1.65 6.79
N ASP A 408 31.70 -2.48 7.80
CA ASP A 408 32.75 -3.52 7.85
C ASP A 408 34.20 -3.04 7.66
N LYS A 409 34.46 -1.72 7.69
CA LYS A 409 35.83 -1.19 7.59
C LYS A 409 36.58 -1.35 8.90
N LYS A 410 37.86 -1.75 8.80
CA LYS A 410 38.78 -1.77 9.95
C LYS A 410 38.99 -0.35 10.50
N LYS A 411 39.12 -0.22 11.82
CA LYS A 411 39.35 1.04 12.56
C LYS A 411 40.39 1.97 11.94
N LYS A 412 41.51 1.43 11.46
CA LYS A 412 42.60 2.22 10.82
C LYS A 412 42.16 2.89 9.51
N ILE A 413 41.31 2.23 8.74
CA ILE A 413 40.77 2.77 7.48
C ILE A 413 39.72 3.83 7.79
N MET A 414 38.85 3.54 8.76
CA MET A 414 37.86 4.50 9.24
C MET A 414 38.51 5.81 9.72
N GLY A 415 39.58 5.73 10.53
CA GLY A 415 40.30 6.92 10.99
C GLY A 415 40.93 7.74 9.86
N ARG A 416 41.41 7.10 8.78
CA ARG A 416 41.94 7.80 7.61
C ARG A 416 40.85 8.54 6.82
N GLU A 417 39.71 7.91 6.62
CA GLU A 417 38.59 8.54 5.91
C GLU A 417 38.02 9.72 6.70
N VAL A 418 37.89 9.59 8.03
CA VAL A 418 37.49 10.70 8.90
C VAL A 418 38.49 11.87 8.85
N GLY A 419 39.79 11.57 8.84
CA GLY A 419 40.84 12.58 8.68
C GLY A 419 40.78 13.33 7.35
N ARG A 420 40.38 12.67 6.25
CA ARG A 420 40.18 13.32 4.94
C ARG A 420 39.03 14.30 4.93
N VAL A 421 37.90 13.92 5.55
CA VAL A 421 36.71 14.79 5.66
C VAL A 421 37.07 16.06 6.43
N LYS A 422 37.79 15.92 7.56
CA LYS A 422 38.27 17.07 8.34
C LYS A 422 39.16 18.06 7.58
N GLY A 423 39.93 17.59 6.60
CA GLY A 423 40.81 18.44 5.79
C GLY A 423 40.11 19.17 4.65
N SER A 424 38.82 18.89 4.40
CA SER A 424 38.04 19.41 3.26
C SER A 424 36.90 20.36 3.68
N THR A 425 36.75 20.59 4.98
CA THR A 425 35.83 21.52 5.66
C THR A 425 36.66 22.54 6.42
#